data_AF-A0A3R9A831-F1
#
_entry.id   AF-A0A3R9A831-F1
#
_cell.length_a   1.000
_cell.length_b   1.000
_cell.length_c   1.000
_cell.angle_alpha   90.00
_cell.angle_beta   90.00
_cell.angle_gamma   90.00
#
_symmetry.space_group_name_H-M   'P 1'
#
loop_
_entity.id
_entity.type
_entity.pdbx_description
1 polymer ?
#
loop_
_entity_poly.entity_id
_entity_poly.type
_entity_poly.pdbx_seq_one_letter_code
_entity_poly.pdbx_strand_id
1 'polypeptide(L)'
;MHAKAAPQTPELDPARREGDTVGVLAGDALRFAASFLDSIESDAAEARRTLAEEAKVCRKMAEAVAQAPLRNSSRVLTPTDLGGRFFTLTERMWPNAEVAGYLLGHVAELMQALPAADGALKNRLLRDAQQLRRVQRLLKIAPNAQLGPRLSELMPLLQKLELPVQGEKPFPPMLIDGVTADPVFHVAAQDAYRMVVGRELDDLPPMAGAVWSGKLALAWPQTRNEGWPLTPVDAARLANAVRCPREPWSRSPGMPGDWTDLKPEAAAEVLRLIGAHHRVGSARAPFPLAGFCDRVRTLALRCHGGVMLIETQGRVSGGATGIASFVLTENKVLAVDGTSAWIHELNDAVGPHLQDEGARLDYIRLFMNCVRHEGERFQPTESFEDLADRAADAALLRDLCTGHARAIEPAGFDAEGRWLFLLVVCHRQGFFATGLALAPDGFVEMIDDTLLADGVPVLSERMDGLFVILEPKEATS
;
A
#
# COMPACT_ATOMS: atom_id res chain seq x y z
N MET A 1 -32.99 -5.92 -1.99
CA MET A 1 -32.08 -7.09 -1.97
C MET A 1 -31.27 -7.00 -0.70
N HIS A 2 -31.01 -8.10 -0.01
CA HIS A 2 -30.21 -8.10 1.21
C HIS A 2 -29.33 -9.36 1.27
N ALA A 3 -28.14 -9.23 1.86
CA ALA A 3 -27.24 -10.37 2.06
C ALA A 3 -27.55 -11.04 3.42
N LYS A 4 -27.82 -12.34 3.39
CA LYS A 4 -28.20 -13.12 4.59
C LYS A 4 -27.08 -14.02 5.11
N ALA A 5 -26.17 -14.41 4.22
CA ALA A 5 -24.96 -15.15 4.54
C ALA A 5 -23.88 -14.81 3.52
N ALA A 6 -22.61 -14.88 3.92
CA ALA A 6 -21.47 -14.85 3.01
C ALA A 6 -20.95 -16.29 2.83
N PRO A 7 -20.73 -16.76 1.59
CA PRO A 7 -20.07 -18.04 1.38
C PRO A 7 -18.67 -18.04 2.00
N GLN A 8 -18.12 -19.23 2.26
CA GLN A 8 -16.77 -19.33 2.79
C GLN A 8 -15.78 -18.79 1.76
N THR A 9 -15.05 -17.74 2.12
CA THR A 9 -14.03 -17.11 1.26
C THR A 9 -12.91 -18.12 1.00
N PRO A 10 -12.61 -18.46 -0.27
CA PRO A 10 -11.45 -19.28 -0.58
C PRO A 10 -10.15 -18.49 -0.31
N GLU A 11 -9.02 -19.19 -0.28
CA GLU A 11 -7.70 -18.53 -0.21
C GLU A 11 -7.44 -17.79 -1.53
N LEU A 12 -7.53 -16.47 -1.49
CA LEU A 12 -7.36 -15.57 -2.64
C LEU A 12 -6.10 -14.70 -2.51
N ASP A 13 -5.28 -14.90 -1.47
CA ASP A 13 -4.01 -14.18 -1.35
C ASP A 13 -2.99 -14.74 -2.36
N PRO A 14 -2.51 -13.93 -3.32
CA PRO A 14 -1.46 -14.34 -4.24
C PRO A 14 -0.19 -14.87 -3.55
N ALA A 15 0.15 -14.35 -2.36
CA ALA A 15 1.36 -14.73 -1.63
C ALA A 15 1.29 -16.19 -1.14
N ARG A 16 0.09 -16.71 -0.90
CA ARG A 16 -0.13 -18.08 -0.40
C ARG A 16 -0.33 -19.12 -1.51
N ARG A 17 -0.22 -18.69 -2.77
CA ARG A 17 -0.51 -19.51 -3.96
C ARG A 17 0.65 -19.49 -4.95
N GLU A 18 1.87 -19.47 -4.45
CA GLU A 18 3.08 -19.54 -5.28
C GLU A 18 3.02 -20.74 -6.24
N GLY A 19 3.35 -20.50 -7.50
CA GLY A 19 3.33 -21.49 -8.56
C GLY A 19 2.01 -21.55 -9.35
N ASP A 20 0.89 -21.08 -8.79
CA ASP A 20 -0.37 -20.95 -9.54
C ASP A 20 -0.28 -19.82 -10.59
N THR A 21 -1.17 -19.81 -11.57
CA THR A 21 -1.30 -18.68 -12.49
C THR A 21 -2.31 -17.66 -11.99
N VAL A 22 -2.17 -16.41 -12.42
CA VAL A 22 -3.17 -15.36 -12.19
C VAL A 22 -4.56 -15.78 -12.71
N GLY A 23 -4.60 -16.56 -13.81
CA GLY A 23 -5.84 -17.12 -14.35
C GLY A 23 -6.52 -18.13 -13.41
N VAL A 24 -5.76 -19.00 -12.75
CA VAL A 24 -6.29 -19.94 -11.74
C VAL A 24 -6.86 -19.17 -10.54
N LEU A 25 -6.10 -18.19 -10.03
CA LEU A 25 -6.56 -17.32 -8.94
C LEU A 25 -7.86 -16.57 -9.30
N ALA A 26 -7.93 -16.01 -10.50
CA ALA A 26 -9.12 -15.34 -11.01
C ALA A 26 -10.30 -16.31 -11.18
N GLY A 27 -10.04 -17.56 -11.58
CA GLY A 27 -11.07 -18.60 -11.67
C GLY A 27 -11.70 -18.90 -10.31
N ASP A 28 -10.90 -18.99 -9.25
CA ASP A 28 -11.41 -19.22 -7.90
C ASP A 28 -12.17 -18.01 -7.36
N ALA A 29 -11.69 -16.79 -7.62
CA ALA A 29 -12.38 -15.56 -7.27
C ALA A 29 -13.74 -15.45 -7.98
N LEU A 30 -13.84 -15.84 -9.25
CA LEU A 30 -15.10 -15.87 -10.01
C LEU A 30 -16.07 -16.93 -9.50
N ARG A 31 -15.58 -18.10 -9.08
CA ARG A 31 -16.44 -19.12 -8.43
C ARG A 31 -17.00 -18.61 -7.12
N PHE A 32 -16.18 -17.94 -6.32
CA PHE A 32 -16.60 -17.29 -5.09
C PHE A 32 -17.63 -16.18 -5.34
N ALA A 33 -17.39 -15.33 -6.34
CA ALA A 33 -18.33 -14.29 -6.77
C ALA A 33 -19.68 -14.89 -7.19
N ALA A 34 -19.68 -15.99 -7.94
CA ALA A 34 -20.91 -16.71 -8.31
C ALA A 34 -21.68 -17.24 -7.10
N SER A 35 -20.98 -17.88 -6.15
CA SER A 35 -21.59 -18.36 -4.90
C SER A 35 -22.17 -17.22 -4.06
N PHE A 36 -21.53 -16.04 -4.07
CA PHE A 36 -22.07 -14.86 -3.41
C PHE A 36 -23.36 -14.37 -4.08
N LEU A 37 -23.36 -14.26 -5.41
CA LEU A 37 -24.55 -13.84 -6.17
C LEU A 37 -25.75 -14.78 -5.92
N ASP A 38 -25.51 -16.10 -5.87
CA ASP A 38 -26.55 -17.08 -5.54
C ASP A 38 -27.08 -16.94 -4.10
N SER A 39 -26.31 -16.32 -3.20
CA SER A 39 -26.70 -16.14 -1.79
C SER A 39 -27.57 -14.90 -1.52
N ILE A 40 -27.72 -14.01 -2.50
CA ILE A 40 -28.50 -12.76 -2.35
C ILE A 40 -30.00 -13.06 -2.42
N GLU A 41 -30.75 -12.64 -1.39
CA GLU A 41 -32.21 -12.70 -1.39
C GLU A 41 -32.82 -11.40 -1.98
N SER A 42 -33.79 -11.58 -2.89
CA SER A 42 -34.54 -10.48 -3.51
C SER A 42 -36.00 -10.87 -3.75
N ASP A 43 -36.94 -10.05 -3.29
CA ASP A 43 -38.36 -10.29 -3.50
C ASP A 43 -38.75 -10.11 -4.99
N ALA A 44 -38.07 -9.20 -5.69
CA ALA A 44 -38.28 -8.96 -7.11
C ALA A 44 -37.77 -10.15 -7.97
N ALA A 45 -38.67 -10.77 -8.72
CA ALA A 45 -38.38 -11.92 -9.58
C ALA A 45 -37.35 -11.59 -10.68
N GLU A 46 -37.41 -10.39 -11.25
CA GLU A 46 -36.47 -9.94 -12.29
C GLU A 46 -35.04 -9.76 -11.75
N ALA A 47 -34.91 -9.25 -10.53
CA ALA A 47 -33.62 -9.14 -9.85
C ALA A 47 -33.04 -10.52 -9.50
N ARG A 48 -33.88 -11.48 -9.06
CA ARG A 48 -33.44 -12.88 -8.84
C ARG A 48 -32.94 -13.53 -10.12
N ARG A 49 -33.67 -13.38 -11.23
CA ARG A 49 -33.28 -13.90 -12.54
C ARG A 49 -31.95 -13.29 -12.99
N THR A 50 -31.82 -11.97 -12.82
CA THR A 50 -30.59 -11.22 -13.10
C THR A 50 -29.37 -11.80 -12.37
N LEU A 51 -29.46 -11.94 -11.03
CA LEU A 51 -28.36 -12.43 -10.20
C LEU A 51 -27.98 -13.86 -10.56
N ALA A 52 -28.97 -14.73 -10.84
CA ALA A 52 -28.73 -16.11 -11.24
C ALA A 52 -28.01 -16.22 -12.60
N GLU A 53 -28.36 -15.38 -13.57
CA GLU A 53 -27.66 -15.32 -14.85
C GLU A 53 -26.22 -14.79 -14.68
N GLU A 54 -26.00 -13.78 -13.84
CA GLU A 54 -24.64 -13.28 -13.55
C GLU A 54 -23.78 -14.32 -12.84
N ALA A 55 -24.34 -15.06 -11.89
CA ALA A 55 -23.65 -16.16 -11.22
C ALA A 55 -23.25 -17.26 -12.21
N LYS A 56 -24.13 -17.58 -13.17
CA LYS A 56 -23.86 -18.53 -14.25
C LYS A 56 -22.75 -18.04 -15.17
N VAL A 57 -22.74 -16.76 -15.53
CA VAL A 57 -21.66 -16.14 -16.32
C VAL A 57 -20.33 -16.20 -15.57
N CYS A 58 -20.31 -15.88 -14.28
CA CYS A 58 -19.12 -15.97 -13.44
C CYS A 58 -18.54 -17.40 -13.43
N ARG A 59 -19.40 -18.43 -13.26
CA ARG A 59 -18.98 -19.85 -13.32
C ARG A 59 -18.35 -20.23 -14.66
N LYS A 60 -19.00 -19.87 -15.77
CA LYS A 60 -18.46 -20.14 -17.11
C LYS A 60 -17.11 -19.45 -17.33
N MET A 61 -17.01 -18.19 -16.88
CA MET A 61 -15.76 -17.44 -17.00
C MET A 61 -14.66 -18.02 -16.13
N ALA A 62 -14.98 -18.52 -14.93
CA ALA A 62 -14.02 -19.16 -14.04
C ALA A 62 -13.29 -20.35 -14.69
N GLU A 63 -14.05 -21.21 -15.37
CA GLU A 63 -13.48 -22.35 -16.11
C GLU A 63 -12.60 -21.86 -17.28
N ALA A 64 -13.06 -20.84 -18.00
CA ALA A 64 -12.37 -20.30 -19.17
C ALA A 64 -11.05 -19.61 -18.81
N VAL A 65 -10.98 -18.86 -17.70
CA VAL A 65 -9.76 -18.16 -17.27
C VAL A 65 -8.74 -19.08 -16.63
N ALA A 66 -9.18 -20.17 -15.98
CA ALA A 66 -8.28 -21.13 -15.35
C ALA A 66 -7.54 -22.03 -16.35
N GLN A 67 -8.10 -22.25 -17.55
CA GLN A 67 -7.60 -23.24 -18.52
C GLN A 67 -6.68 -22.68 -19.62
N ALA A 68 -6.56 -21.36 -19.78
CA ALA A 68 -5.91 -20.78 -20.97
C ALA A 68 -5.05 -19.55 -20.67
N PRO A 69 -4.02 -19.27 -21.49
CA PRO A 69 -3.40 -17.95 -21.54
C PRO A 69 -4.46 -16.93 -22.00
N LEU A 70 -4.75 -15.95 -21.14
CA LEU A 70 -5.92 -15.06 -21.21
C LEU A 70 -5.98 -14.17 -22.45
N ARG A 71 -4.92 -14.14 -23.27
CA ARG A 71 -4.82 -13.38 -24.52
C ARG A 71 -5.09 -14.20 -25.79
N ASN A 72 -5.07 -15.54 -25.72
CA ASN A 72 -5.23 -16.44 -26.87
C ASN A 72 -6.52 -17.27 -26.84
N SER A 73 -7.33 -17.20 -25.78
CA SER A 73 -8.62 -17.86 -25.71
C SER A 73 -9.66 -17.10 -26.54
N SER A 74 -9.66 -17.33 -27.85
CA SER A 74 -10.79 -17.06 -28.75
C SER A 74 -11.96 -18.02 -28.56
N ARG A 75 -11.98 -18.79 -27.46
CA ARG A 75 -13.24 -19.28 -26.87
C ARG A 75 -13.95 -18.09 -26.22
N VAL A 76 -14.40 -17.20 -27.10
CA VAL A 76 -15.38 -16.17 -26.83
C VAL A 76 -16.61 -16.92 -26.35
N LEU A 77 -16.97 -16.75 -25.08
CA LEU A 77 -18.35 -16.99 -24.67
C LEU A 77 -19.19 -16.14 -25.63
N THR A 78 -20.00 -16.80 -26.45
CA THR A 78 -20.79 -16.12 -27.48
C THR A 78 -21.71 -15.08 -26.81
N PRO A 79 -22.21 -14.06 -27.52
CA PRO A 79 -23.19 -13.12 -26.94
C PRO A 79 -24.39 -13.82 -26.26
N THR A 80 -24.76 -15.00 -26.75
CA THR A 80 -25.73 -15.93 -26.16
C THR A 80 -25.29 -16.56 -24.84
N ASP A 81 -23.99 -16.80 -24.63
CA ASP A 81 -23.42 -17.33 -23.40
C ASP A 81 -23.35 -16.32 -22.26
N LEU A 82 -23.38 -15.01 -22.58
CA LEU A 82 -23.25 -13.87 -21.66
C LEU A 82 -24.59 -13.15 -21.40
N GLY A 83 -25.71 -13.75 -21.79
CA GLY A 83 -27.06 -13.23 -21.50
C GLY A 83 -27.37 -11.87 -22.13
N GLY A 84 -26.67 -11.47 -23.21
CA GLY A 84 -26.93 -10.22 -23.94
C GLY A 84 -26.58 -8.91 -23.22
N ARG A 85 -26.11 -8.94 -21.97
CA ARG A 85 -25.82 -7.74 -21.17
C ARG A 85 -24.54 -7.01 -21.56
N PHE A 86 -23.55 -7.74 -22.05
CA PHE A 86 -22.21 -7.21 -22.29
C PHE A 86 -22.06 -6.49 -23.64
N PHE A 87 -23.07 -6.54 -24.51
CA PHE A 87 -22.95 -6.06 -25.88
C PHE A 87 -24.21 -5.36 -26.35
N THR A 88 -24.34 -4.08 -26.02
CA THR A 88 -25.25 -3.20 -26.76
C THR A 88 -24.55 -2.19 -27.65
N LEU A 89 -23.20 -2.07 -27.68
CA LEU A 89 -22.57 -0.96 -28.45
C LEU A 89 -21.24 -1.20 -29.19
N THR A 90 -20.59 -2.38 -29.22
CA THR A 90 -19.42 -2.56 -30.14
C THR A 90 -19.27 -3.99 -30.67
N GLU A 91 -19.09 -4.14 -32.00
CA GLU A 91 -18.75 -5.39 -32.71
C GLU A 91 -17.32 -5.88 -32.44
N ARG A 92 -16.79 -5.70 -31.22
CA ARG A 92 -15.40 -6.04 -30.88
C ARG A 92 -15.35 -7.30 -30.01
N MET A 93 -14.38 -8.17 -30.28
CA MET A 93 -14.04 -9.30 -29.38
C MET A 93 -13.30 -8.79 -28.14
N TRP A 94 -13.69 -9.27 -26.96
CA TRP A 94 -13.08 -8.90 -25.67
C TRP A 94 -12.19 -10.03 -25.12
N PRO A 95 -11.02 -9.73 -24.54
CA PRO A 95 -10.20 -10.71 -23.84
C PRO A 95 -10.88 -11.27 -22.60
N ASN A 96 -10.65 -12.55 -22.28
CA ASN A 96 -11.22 -13.18 -21.08
C ASN A 96 -10.80 -12.46 -19.78
N ALA A 97 -9.57 -11.96 -19.71
CA ALA A 97 -9.09 -11.16 -18.59
C ALA A 97 -9.93 -9.89 -18.34
N GLU A 98 -10.40 -9.24 -19.40
CA GLU A 98 -11.17 -8.00 -19.31
C GLU A 98 -12.59 -8.26 -18.83
N VAL A 99 -13.24 -9.29 -19.39
CA VAL A 99 -14.59 -9.71 -18.98
C VAL A 99 -14.58 -10.21 -17.53
N ALA A 100 -13.60 -11.06 -17.17
CA ALA A 100 -13.42 -11.51 -15.79
C ALA A 100 -13.14 -10.34 -14.84
N GLY A 101 -12.28 -9.40 -15.23
CA GLY A 101 -12.00 -8.21 -14.45
C GLY A 101 -13.24 -7.34 -14.21
N TYR A 102 -14.10 -7.18 -15.23
CA TYR A 102 -15.38 -6.49 -15.05
C TYR A 102 -16.27 -7.20 -14.04
N LEU A 103 -16.46 -8.52 -14.18
CA LEU A 103 -17.35 -9.30 -13.32
C LEU A 103 -16.91 -9.23 -11.84
N LEU A 104 -15.61 -9.40 -11.59
CA LEU A 104 -15.04 -9.30 -10.24
C LEU A 104 -15.27 -7.92 -9.63
N GLY A 105 -15.04 -6.86 -10.40
CA GLY A 105 -15.28 -5.48 -9.96
C GLY A 105 -16.75 -5.22 -9.64
N HIS A 106 -17.64 -5.63 -10.54
CA HIS A 106 -19.08 -5.45 -10.39
C HIS A 106 -19.61 -6.17 -9.14
N VAL A 107 -19.21 -7.42 -8.91
CA VAL A 107 -19.63 -8.17 -7.72
C VAL A 107 -19.08 -7.54 -6.44
N ALA A 108 -17.83 -7.03 -6.46
CA ALA A 108 -17.27 -6.31 -5.32
C ALA A 108 -18.06 -5.03 -5.00
N GLU A 109 -18.50 -4.27 -6.01
CA GLU A 109 -19.37 -3.10 -5.82
C GLU A 109 -20.72 -3.49 -5.20
N LEU A 110 -21.33 -4.59 -5.67
CA LEU A 110 -22.55 -5.12 -5.08
C LEU A 110 -22.37 -5.50 -3.60
N MET A 111 -21.28 -6.18 -3.24
CA MET A 111 -20.95 -6.51 -1.85
C MET A 111 -20.84 -5.25 -0.97
N GLN A 112 -20.24 -4.18 -1.50
CA GLN A 112 -20.10 -2.90 -0.79
C GLN A 112 -21.43 -2.17 -0.63
N ALA A 113 -22.28 -2.18 -1.66
CA ALA A 113 -23.55 -1.45 -1.66
C ALA A 113 -24.67 -2.16 -0.88
N LEU A 114 -24.63 -3.50 -0.76
CA LEU A 114 -25.71 -4.25 -0.14
C LEU A 114 -25.81 -4.00 1.37
N PRO A 115 -27.04 -3.81 1.90
CA PRO A 115 -27.29 -3.83 3.34
C PRO A 115 -27.11 -5.25 3.90
N ALA A 116 -26.60 -5.34 5.13
CA ALA A 116 -26.35 -6.60 5.84
C ALA A 116 -27.18 -6.67 7.13
N ALA A 117 -27.46 -7.89 7.60
CA ALA A 117 -28.27 -8.13 8.80
C ALA A 117 -27.60 -7.63 10.10
N ASP A 118 -26.27 -7.60 10.14
CA ASP A 118 -25.49 -7.07 11.26
C ASP A 118 -24.13 -6.51 10.78
N GLY A 119 -23.41 -5.85 11.70
CA GLY A 119 -22.10 -5.26 11.42
C GLY A 119 -20.99 -6.27 11.14
N ALA A 120 -21.08 -7.50 11.68
CA ALA A 120 -20.07 -8.54 11.46
C ALA A 120 -20.14 -9.08 10.02
N LEU A 121 -21.35 -9.31 9.52
CA LEU A 121 -21.61 -9.67 8.12
C LEU A 121 -21.21 -8.51 7.20
N LYS A 122 -21.51 -7.25 7.55
CA LYS A 122 -21.10 -6.10 6.74
C LYS A 122 -19.58 -6.03 6.59
N ASN A 123 -18.84 -6.18 7.69
CA ASN A 123 -17.38 -6.18 7.68
C ASN A 123 -16.81 -7.33 6.83
N ARG A 124 -17.44 -8.50 6.87
CA ARG A 124 -17.03 -9.64 6.04
C ARG A 124 -17.21 -9.36 4.54
N LEU A 125 -18.36 -8.81 4.14
CA LEU A 125 -18.61 -8.43 2.75
C LEU A 125 -17.63 -7.38 2.24
N LEU A 126 -17.26 -6.40 3.07
CA LEU A 126 -16.26 -5.40 2.71
C LEU A 126 -14.88 -6.03 2.48
N ARG A 127 -14.47 -6.96 3.36
CA ARG A 127 -13.22 -7.72 3.20
C ARG A 127 -13.22 -8.58 1.93
N ASP A 128 -14.30 -9.30 1.68
CA ASP A 128 -14.44 -10.14 0.49
C ASP A 128 -14.42 -9.30 -0.81
N ALA A 129 -15.06 -8.13 -0.80
CA ALA A 129 -15.02 -7.17 -1.90
C ALA A 129 -13.59 -6.66 -2.18
N GLN A 130 -12.81 -6.39 -1.13
CA GLN A 130 -11.40 -6.01 -1.27
C GLN A 130 -10.57 -7.12 -1.91
N GLN A 131 -10.79 -8.39 -1.53
CA GLN A 131 -10.12 -9.54 -2.14
C GLN A 131 -10.44 -9.67 -3.63
N LEU A 132 -11.73 -9.53 -4.01
CA LEU A 132 -12.14 -9.53 -5.42
C LEU A 132 -11.47 -8.40 -6.22
N ARG A 133 -11.37 -7.19 -5.64
CA ARG A 133 -10.68 -6.05 -6.27
C ARG A 133 -9.18 -6.28 -6.40
N ARG A 134 -8.54 -6.94 -5.45
CA ARG A 134 -7.11 -7.31 -5.52
C ARG A 134 -6.86 -8.25 -6.69
N VAL A 135 -7.68 -9.29 -6.83
CA VAL A 135 -7.59 -10.24 -7.97
C VAL A 135 -7.90 -9.54 -9.29
N GLN A 136 -8.93 -8.69 -9.34
CA GLN A 136 -9.24 -7.86 -10.51
C GLN A 136 -8.04 -7.00 -10.95
N ARG A 137 -7.40 -6.29 -10.01
CA ARG A 137 -6.24 -5.44 -10.26
C ARG A 137 -5.09 -6.27 -10.81
N LEU A 138 -4.81 -7.43 -10.21
CA LEU A 138 -3.77 -8.34 -10.66
C LEU A 138 -4.03 -8.86 -12.07
N LEU A 139 -5.28 -9.25 -12.36
CA LEU A 139 -5.71 -9.72 -13.68
C LEU A 139 -5.56 -8.66 -14.77
N LYS A 140 -5.80 -7.39 -14.44
CA LYS A 140 -5.64 -6.27 -15.36
C LYS A 140 -4.16 -5.98 -15.67
N ILE A 141 -3.29 -6.14 -14.68
CA ILE A 141 -1.86 -5.78 -14.78
C ILE A 141 -1.05 -6.93 -15.40
N ALA A 142 -1.26 -8.16 -14.93
CA ALA A 142 -0.41 -9.31 -15.22
C ALA A 142 -1.23 -10.57 -15.53
N PRO A 143 -2.13 -10.54 -16.52
CA PRO A 143 -3.10 -11.61 -16.77
C PRO A 143 -2.47 -12.98 -17.02
N ASN A 144 -1.26 -13.04 -17.58
CA ASN A 144 -0.60 -14.29 -17.95
C ASN A 144 0.54 -14.66 -16.99
N ALA A 145 0.65 -13.98 -15.84
CA ALA A 145 1.74 -14.24 -14.90
C ALA A 145 1.52 -15.51 -14.09
N GLN A 146 2.64 -16.11 -13.68
CA GLN A 146 2.68 -17.07 -12.58
C GLN A 146 2.87 -16.29 -11.27
N LEU A 147 2.14 -16.69 -10.24
CA LEU A 147 2.27 -16.16 -8.89
C LEU A 147 3.61 -16.60 -8.30
N GLY A 148 4.36 -15.65 -7.76
CA GLY A 148 5.64 -15.93 -7.13
C GLY A 148 6.62 -14.74 -7.19
N PRO A 149 7.88 -14.97 -6.78
CA PRO A 149 8.87 -13.91 -6.57
C PRO A 149 9.10 -13.03 -7.79
N ARG A 150 9.10 -13.63 -9.00
CA ARG A 150 9.33 -12.88 -10.24
C ARG A 150 8.21 -11.90 -10.57
N LEU A 151 6.96 -12.28 -10.32
CA LEU A 151 5.82 -11.38 -10.48
C LEU A 151 5.87 -10.25 -9.44
N SER A 152 6.23 -10.57 -8.19
CA SER A 152 6.42 -9.56 -7.15
C SER A 152 7.53 -8.58 -7.52
N GLU A 153 8.65 -9.07 -8.05
CA GLU A 153 9.79 -8.26 -8.52
C GLU A 153 9.40 -7.31 -9.64
N LEU A 154 8.59 -7.77 -10.61
CA LEU A 154 8.20 -6.97 -11.77
C LEU A 154 6.92 -6.15 -11.56
N MET A 155 6.20 -6.35 -10.45
CA MET A 155 4.95 -5.64 -10.16
C MET A 155 5.07 -4.10 -10.28
N PRO A 156 6.14 -3.45 -9.78
CA PRO A 156 6.31 -2.00 -9.93
C PRO A 156 6.42 -1.58 -11.39
N LEU A 157 7.20 -2.32 -12.18
CA LEU A 157 7.32 -2.13 -13.63
C LEU A 157 5.96 -2.25 -14.31
N LEU A 158 5.23 -3.31 -14.00
CA LEU A 158 3.92 -3.60 -14.60
C LEU A 158 2.86 -2.56 -14.22
N GLN A 159 2.91 -2.01 -13.01
CA GLN A 159 1.99 -0.95 -12.55
C GLN A 159 2.24 0.39 -13.22
N LYS A 160 3.50 0.72 -13.54
CA LYS A 160 3.90 1.95 -14.23
C LYS A 160 3.85 1.83 -15.75
N LEU A 161 3.69 0.62 -16.28
CA LEU A 161 3.70 0.35 -17.70
C LEU A 161 2.43 0.86 -18.37
N GLU A 162 2.59 1.85 -19.24
CA GLU A 162 1.55 2.22 -20.19
C GLU A 162 1.56 1.28 -21.40
N LEU A 163 0.40 0.67 -21.69
CA LEU A 163 0.26 -0.22 -22.83
C LEU A 163 0.28 0.58 -24.14
N PRO A 164 1.01 0.11 -25.18
CA PRO A 164 1.01 0.74 -26.49
C PRO A 164 -0.38 0.87 -27.11
N VAL A 165 -0.63 2.01 -27.76
CA VAL A 165 -1.85 2.26 -28.54
C VAL A 165 -1.59 1.94 -30.02
N GLN A 166 -2.62 1.51 -30.75
CA GLN A 166 -2.50 1.21 -32.17
C GLN A 166 -2.02 2.43 -32.97
N GLY A 167 -0.96 2.26 -33.77
CA GLY A 167 -0.38 3.32 -34.59
C GLY A 167 0.61 4.23 -33.84
N GLU A 168 0.91 3.94 -32.58
CA GLU A 168 1.93 4.65 -31.82
C GLU A 168 3.31 4.46 -32.46
N LYS A 169 4.10 5.55 -32.48
CA LYS A 169 5.44 5.55 -33.08
C LYS A 169 6.49 5.21 -32.02
N PRO A 170 7.59 4.53 -32.40
CA PRO A 170 8.70 4.28 -31.48
C PRO A 170 9.26 5.57 -30.90
N PHE A 171 9.73 5.49 -29.66
CA PHE A 171 10.39 6.61 -29.00
C PHE A 171 11.74 6.94 -29.68
N PRO A 172 12.14 8.22 -29.71
CA PRO A 172 13.48 8.60 -30.14
C PRO A 172 14.57 7.82 -29.37
N PRO A 173 15.53 7.18 -30.06
CA PRO A 173 16.57 6.36 -29.42
C PRO A 173 17.29 7.09 -28.27
N MET A 174 17.60 8.38 -28.48
CA MET A 174 18.27 9.24 -27.49
C MET A 174 17.58 9.32 -26.12
N LEU A 175 16.27 9.01 -26.01
CA LEU A 175 15.52 9.00 -24.76
C LEU A 175 15.61 7.66 -23.99
N ILE A 176 15.99 6.58 -24.67
CA ILE A 176 15.90 5.20 -24.15
C ILE A 176 17.18 4.38 -24.33
N ASP A 177 18.17 4.85 -25.10
CA ASP A 177 19.40 4.12 -25.44
C ASP A 177 20.20 3.72 -24.19
N GLY A 178 20.28 4.60 -23.18
CA GLY A 178 20.97 4.30 -21.92
C GLY A 178 20.29 3.19 -21.09
N VAL A 179 18.98 3.00 -21.26
CA VAL A 179 18.19 1.96 -20.57
C VAL A 179 18.20 0.66 -21.37
N THR A 180 18.03 0.75 -22.68
CA THR A 180 17.98 -0.43 -23.57
C THR A 180 19.34 -1.12 -23.72
N ALA A 181 20.44 -0.43 -23.40
CA ALA A 181 21.77 -1.04 -23.29
C ALA A 181 21.99 -1.83 -21.98
N ASP A 182 21.08 -1.75 -20.99
CA ASP A 182 21.19 -2.49 -19.72
C ASP A 182 20.76 -3.96 -19.90
N PRO A 183 21.64 -4.95 -19.67
CA PRO A 183 21.27 -6.37 -19.83
C PRO A 183 20.20 -6.83 -18.83
N VAL A 184 20.08 -6.19 -17.66
CA VAL A 184 19.03 -6.47 -16.68
C VAL A 184 17.68 -5.99 -17.18
N PHE A 185 17.66 -4.85 -17.88
CA PHE A 185 16.44 -4.34 -18.51
C PHE A 185 15.91 -5.31 -19.54
N HIS A 186 16.77 -5.92 -20.38
CA HIS A 186 16.30 -6.80 -21.44
C HIS A 186 15.53 -8.02 -20.91
N VAL A 187 16.07 -8.70 -19.88
CA VAL A 187 15.42 -9.85 -19.24
C VAL A 187 14.12 -9.42 -18.56
N ALA A 188 14.12 -8.30 -17.85
CA ALA A 188 12.91 -7.78 -17.19
C ALA A 188 11.83 -7.35 -18.20
N ALA A 189 12.23 -6.76 -19.32
CA ALA A 189 11.34 -6.36 -20.40
C ALA A 189 10.67 -7.56 -21.07
N GLN A 190 11.43 -8.64 -21.35
CA GLN A 190 10.88 -9.89 -21.88
C GLN A 190 9.87 -10.50 -20.91
N ASP A 191 10.22 -10.64 -19.63
CA ASP A 191 9.33 -11.25 -18.64
C ASP A 191 8.08 -10.40 -18.39
N ALA A 192 8.22 -9.08 -18.26
CA ALA A 192 7.09 -8.18 -18.09
C ALA A 192 6.16 -8.22 -19.30
N TYR A 193 6.73 -8.22 -20.51
CA TYR A 193 5.96 -8.40 -21.73
C TYR A 193 5.23 -9.76 -21.72
N ARG A 194 5.90 -10.86 -21.36
CA ARG A 194 5.28 -12.19 -21.27
C ARG A 194 4.13 -12.22 -20.25
N MET A 195 4.27 -11.57 -19.10
CA MET A 195 3.21 -11.49 -18.09
C MET A 195 1.97 -10.73 -18.59
N VAL A 196 2.16 -9.66 -19.36
CA VAL A 196 1.07 -8.85 -19.91
C VAL A 196 0.45 -9.49 -21.15
N VAL A 197 1.29 -10.00 -22.04
CA VAL A 197 0.94 -10.38 -23.41
C VAL A 197 0.81 -11.89 -23.58
N GLY A 198 1.54 -12.69 -22.80
CA GLY A 198 1.57 -14.15 -22.93
C GLY A 198 2.34 -14.64 -24.17
N ARG A 199 3.28 -13.84 -24.68
CA ARG A 199 4.18 -14.18 -25.81
C ARG A 199 5.57 -13.60 -25.57
N GLU A 200 6.55 -13.97 -26.38
CA GLU A 200 7.88 -13.36 -26.33
C GLU A 200 7.87 -11.98 -27.00
N LEU A 201 8.58 -11.02 -26.40
CA LEU A 201 8.74 -9.68 -26.93
C LEU A 201 9.45 -9.70 -28.30
N ASP A 202 10.41 -10.61 -28.44
CA ASP A 202 11.23 -10.74 -29.66
C ASP A 202 10.46 -11.33 -30.85
N ASP A 203 9.29 -11.92 -30.61
CA ASP A 203 8.40 -12.40 -31.67
C ASP A 203 7.65 -11.25 -32.38
N LEU A 204 7.73 -10.03 -31.85
CA LEU A 204 7.04 -8.88 -32.43
C LEU A 204 7.72 -8.36 -33.70
N PRO A 205 6.95 -7.82 -34.66
CA PRO A 205 7.51 -7.02 -35.75
C PRO A 205 8.39 -5.89 -35.20
N PRO A 206 9.50 -5.53 -35.88
CA PRO A 206 10.49 -4.59 -35.34
C PRO A 206 9.91 -3.26 -34.83
N MET A 207 8.94 -2.69 -35.55
CA MET A 207 8.28 -1.45 -35.12
C MET A 207 7.46 -1.63 -33.84
N ALA A 208 6.72 -2.73 -33.72
CA ALA A 208 5.92 -3.02 -32.52
C ALA A 208 6.82 -3.36 -31.33
N GLY A 209 7.90 -4.12 -31.56
CA GLY A 209 8.94 -4.38 -30.57
C GLY A 209 9.55 -3.08 -30.05
N ALA A 210 9.95 -2.16 -30.93
CA ALA A 210 10.53 -0.88 -30.55
C ALA A 210 9.58 0.01 -29.70
N VAL A 211 8.28 0.03 -30.01
CA VAL A 211 7.29 0.75 -29.19
C VAL A 211 7.17 0.14 -27.80
N TRP A 212 7.06 -1.19 -27.72
CA TRP A 212 6.98 -1.91 -26.44
C TRP A 212 8.24 -1.74 -25.60
N SER A 213 9.42 -1.92 -26.20
CA SER A 213 10.70 -1.70 -25.55
C SER A 213 10.84 -0.26 -25.07
N GLY A 214 10.35 0.73 -25.83
CA GLY A 214 10.36 2.13 -25.40
C GLY A 214 9.43 2.41 -24.21
N LYS A 215 8.20 1.89 -24.20
CA LYS A 215 7.28 2.00 -23.04
C LYS A 215 7.87 1.36 -21.79
N LEU A 216 8.42 0.15 -21.92
CA LEU A 216 9.12 -0.54 -20.84
C LEU A 216 10.35 0.26 -20.37
N ALA A 217 11.13 0.83 -21.31
CA ALA A 217 12.31 1.63 -21.00
C ALA A 217 11.97 2.96 -20.32
N LEU A 218 10.78 3.52 -20.52
CA LEU A 218 10.31 4.70 -19.80
C LEU A 218 9.79 4.37 -18.40
N ALA A 219 9.12 3.23 -18.23
CA ALA A 219 8.67 2.75 -16.93
C ALA A 219 9.84 2.21 -16.08
N TRP A 220 10.90 1.73 -16.72
CA TRP A 220 12.05 1.10 -16.05
C TRP A 220 12.80 2.03 -15.08
N PRO A 221 13.24 3.25 -15.44
CA PRO A 221 13.87 4.16 -14.49
C PRO A 221 12.97 4.52 -13.30
N GLN A 222 11.66 4.57 -13.52
CA GLN A 222 10.67 4.91 -12.48
C GLN A 222 10.51 3.80 -11.44
N THR A 223 10.89 2.57 -11.78
CA THR A 223 10.64 1.35 -11.00
C THR A 223 11.94 0.70 -10.52
N ARG A 224 13.03 0.89 -11.27
CA ARG A 224 14.40 0.59 -10.85
C ARG A 224 14.76 1.34 -9.57
N ASN A 225 14.11 2.45 -9.26
CA ASN A 225 14.30 3.18 -7.99
C ASN A 225 13.88 2.39 -6.74
N GLU A 226 13.17 1.26 -6.88
CA GLU A 226 12.76 0.37 -5.79
C GLU A 226 13.80 -0.71 -5.38
N GLY A 227 15.06 -0.52 -5.79
CA GLY A 227 16.23 -1.11 -5.14
C GLY A 227 16.57 -2.57 -5.51
N TRP A 228 17.86 -2.93 -5.33
CA TRP A 228 18.48 -4.22 -5.70
C TRP A 228 19.07 -4.95 -4.47
N PRO A 229 19.38 -6.26 -4.51
CA PRO A 229 20.11 -6.91 -3.42
C PRO A 229 21.43 -6.20 -3.12
N LEU A 230 21.77 -6.08 -1.84
CA LEU A 230 23.05 -5.51 -1.41
C LEU A 230 24.21 -6.42 -1.80
N THR A 231 25.36 -5.82 -2.14
CA THR A 231 26.59 -6.60 -2.34
C THR A 231 27.06 -7.21 -1.02
N PRO A 232 27.87 -8.28 -1.03
CA PRO A 232 28.45 -8.83 0.19
C PRO A 232 29.25 -7.80 1.01
N VAL A 233 29.90 -6.86 0.32
CA VAL A 233 30.65 -5.76 0.96
C VAL A 233 29.70 -4.79 1.67
N ASP A 234 28.59 -4.43 1.03
CA ASP A 234 27.57 -3.56 1.62
C ASP A 234 26.93 -4.23 2.85
N ALA A 235 26.60 -5.52 2.73
CA ALA A 235 26.06 -6.31 3.85
C ALA A 235 27.04 -6.36 5.03
N ALA A 236 28.34 -6.58 4.77
CA ALA A 236 29.36 -6.57 5.82
C ALA A 236 29.52 -5.20 6.49
N ARG A 237 29.39 -4.10 5.73
CA ARG A 237 29.40 -2.74 6.28
C ARG A 237 28.23 -2.49 7.21
N LEU A 238 27.02 -2.90 6.84
CA LEU A 238 25.84 -2.79 7.71
C LEU A 238 25.99 -3.64 8.96
N ALA A 239 26.43 -4.89 8.82
CA ALA A 239 26.67 -5.78 9.95
C ALA A 239 27.71 -5.21 10.93
N ASN A 240 28.70 -4.45 10.45
CA ASN A 240 29.65 -3.77 11.32
C ASN A 240 29.04 -2.54 12.01
N ALA A 241 28.22 -1.75 11.29
CA ALA A 241 27.60 -0.54 11.84
C ALA A 241 26.71 -0.85 13.06
N VAL A 242 25.89 -1.91 12.98
CA VAL A 242 24.94 -2.28 14.05
C VAL A 242 25.57 -2.97 15.26
N ARG A 243 26.86 -3.33 15.22
CA ARG A 243 27.55 -3.95 16.38
C ARG A 243 27.83 -2.96 17.51
N CYS A 244 27.98 -1.69 17.17
CA CYS A 244 28.25 -0.61 18.12
C CYS A 244 27.30 0.55 17.80
N PRO A 245 25.99 0.37 18.01
CA PRO A 245 25.00 1.39 17.70
C PRO A 245 25.22 2.62 18.58
N ARG A 246 24.92 3.81 18.04
CA ARG A 246 24.90 5.04 18.84
C ARG A 246 23.80 4.99 19.91
N GLU A 247 24.16 5.40 21.11
CA GLU A 247 23.27 5.54 22.26
C GLU A 247 23.35 6.96 22.86
N PRO A 248 22.26 7.46 23.48
CA PRO A 248 20.92 6.89 23.47
C PRO A 248 20.24 7.02 22.09
N TRP A 249 19.02 6.52 21.93
CA TRP A 249 18.18 6.88 20.79
C TRP A 249 18.05 8.40 20.71
N SER A 250 18.16 8.97 19.51
CA SER A 250 18.08 10.42 19.31
C SER A 250 16.69 10.98 19.58
N ARG A 251 15.66 10.12 19.57
CA ARG A 251 14.25 10.48 19.75
C ARG A 251 13.44 9.38 20.44
N SER A 252 12.38 9.79 21.11
CA SER A 252 11.33 8.88 21.58
C SER A 252 10.65 8.17 20.40
N PRO A 253 10.04 7.00 20.61
CA PRO A 253 9.26 6.32 19.57
C PRO A 253 8.14 7.20 19.03
N GLY A 254 7.92 7.15 17.70
CA GLY A 254 6.84 7.92 17.07
C GLY A 254 5.44 7.41 17.39
N MET A 255 5.32 6.24 18.01
CA MET A 255 4.06 5.60 18.41
C MET A 255 4.18 5.04 19.83
N PRO A 256 3.11 5.10 20.65
CA PRO A 256 3.09 4.33 21.89
C PRO A 256 3.03 2.82 21.60
N GLY A 257 3.55 2.01 22.51
CA GLY A 257 3.49 0.55 22.43
C GLY A 257 4.78 -0.15 22.84
N ASP A 258 4.76 -1.48 22.75
CA ASP A 258 5.86 -2.35 23.17
C ASP A 258 6.93 -2.45 22.07
N TRP A 259 7.70 -1.37 21.90
CA TRP A 259 8.81 -1.35 20.96
C TRP A 259 9.91 -2.33 21.35
N THR A 260 10.39 -3.09 20.36
CA THR A 260 11.54 -3.96 20.51
C THR A 260 12.76 -3.33 19.85
N ASP A 261 13.78 -3.00 20.65
CA ASP A 261 15.10 -2.62 20.13
C ASP A 261 15.82 -3.90 19.65
N LEU A 262 16.17 -3.94 18.36
CA LEU A 262 16.68 -5.16 17.75
C LEU A 262 18.14 -5.41 18.11
N LYS A 263 18.46 -6.68 18.36
CA LYS A 263 19.86 -7.13 18.48
C LYS A 263 20.61 -6.92 17.15
N PRO A 264 21.94 -6.73 17.19
CA PRO A 264 22.73 -6.41 16.00
C PRO A 264 22.47 -7.30 14.78
N GLU A 265 22.32 -8.61 14.96
CA GLU A 265 22.09 -9.54 13.84
C GLU A 265 20.73 -9.30 13.16
N ALA A 266 19.68 -9.07 13.95
CA ALA A 266 18.34 -8.77 13.43
C ALA A 266 18.26 -7.36 12.83
N ALA A 267 18.92 -6.38 13.47
CA ALA A 267 19.03 -5.03 12.95
C ALA A 267 19.75 -4.99 11.59
N ALA A 268 20.85 -5.73 11.43
CA ALA A 268 21.56 -5.85 10.16
C ALA A 268 20.65 -6.37 9.05
N GLU A 269 19.84 -7.39 9.34
CA GLU A 269 18.94 -7.99 8.36
C GLU A 269 17.81 -7.04 7.95
N VAL A 270 17.23 -6.31 8.90
CA VAL A 270 16.23 -5.28 8.61
C VAL A 270 16.83 -4.14 7.77
N LEU A 271 18.02 -3.65 8.13
CA LEU A 271 18.73 -2.66 7.31
C LEU A 271 19.10 -3.24 5.94
N ARG A 272 19.43 -4.53 5.82
CA ARG A 272 19.69 -5.16 4.53
C ARG A 272 18.44 -5.15 3.65
N LEU A 273 17.27 -5.45 4.22
CA LEU A 273 15.98 -5.37 3.54
C LEU A 273 15.66 -3.93 3.12
N ILE A 274 15.73 -2.96 4.04
CA ILE A 274 15.50 -1.54 3.70
C ILE A 274 16.47 -1.08 2.61
N GLY A 275 17.75 -1.40 2.76
CA GLY A 275 18.80 -1.09 1.80
C GLY A 275 18.69 -1.89 0.51
N ALA A 276 17.90 -2.95 0.47
CA ALA A 276 17.54 -3.65 -0.76
C ALA A 276 16.43 -2.89 -1.50
N HIS A 277 15.47 -2.25 -0.82
CA HIS A 277 14.33 -1.56 -1.44
C HIS A 277 14.50 -0.05 -1.64
N HIS A 278 15.31 0.63 -0.82
CA HIS A 278 15.39 2.09 -0.78
C HIS A 278 16.78 2.60 -1.14
N ARG A 279 16.85 3.57 -2.08
CA ARG A 279 18.08 4.20 -2.57
C ARG A 279 18.02 5.72 -2.47
N VAL A 280 19.15 6.37 -2.24
CA VAL A 280 19.24 7.83 -2.06
C VAL A 280 20.30 8.45 -2.97
N GLY A 281 20.02 9.67 -3.44
CA GLY A 281 20.93 10.49 -4.23
C GLY A 281 21.11 10.02 -5.68
N SER A 282 21.82 10.82 -6.47
CA SER A 282 22.08 10.51 -7.89
C SER A 282 22.94 9.25 -8.08
N ALA A 283 23.83 8.96 -7.13
CA ALA A 283 24.63 7.74 -7.11
C ALA A 283 23.83 6.50 -6.66
N ARG A 284 22.58 6.68 -6.22
CA ARG A 284 21.66 5.61 -5.81
C ARG A 284 22.27 4.70 -4.75
N ALA A 285 22.91 5.29 -3.75
CA ALA A 285 23.49 4.54 -2.64
C ALA A 285 22.37 3.88 -1.81
N PRO A 286 22.57 2.65 -1.28
CA PRO A 286 21.63 2.04 -0.35
C PRO A 286 21.28 2.96 0.81
N PHE A 287 19.99 3.16 1.09
CA PHE A 287 19.54 4.12 2.10
C PHE A 287 20.28 3.95 3.44
N PRO A 288 20.39 2.75 4.03
CA PRO A 288 21.07 2.58 5.30
C PRO A 288 22.56 2.89 5.28
N LEU A 289 23.23 2.70 4.13
CA LEU A 289 24.65 3.05 4.00
C LEU A 289 24.84 4.55 3.80
N ALA A 290 23.99 5.17 2.98
CA ALA A 290 24.01 6.61 2.75
C ALA A 290 23.69 7.39 4.03
N GLY A 291 22.74 6.88 4.80
CA GLY A 291 22.31 7.42 6.08
C GLY A 291 23.09 6.90 7.28
N PHE A 292 24.17 6.14 7.10
CA PHE A 292 24.96 5.54 8.20
C PHE A 292 24.09 4.95 9.32
N CYS A 293 23.05 4.19 8.95
CA CYS A 293 22.12 3.62 9.90
C CYS A 293 22.80 2.53 10.73
N ASP A 294 22.57 2.57 12.03
CA ASP A 294 23.25 1.69 12.98
C ASP A 294 22.34 1.10 14.06
N ARG A 295 21.09 1.56 14.18
CA ARG A 295 20.14 1.06 15.19
C ARG A 295 18.75 0.93 14.62
N VAL A 296 18.01 -0.09 15.05
CA VAL A 296 16.67 -0.41 14.55
C VAL A 296 15.79 -0.82 15.72
N ARG A 297 14.60 -0.24 15.81
CA ARG A 297 13.52 -0.71 16.68
C ARG A 297 12.27 -1.00 15.87
N THR A 298 11.45 -1.91 16.37
CA THR A 298 10.23 -2.35 15.67
C THR A 298 9.02 -2.39 16.58
N LEU A 299 7.85 -2.12 16.02
CA LEU A 299 6.54 -2.21 16.66
C LEU A 299 5.58 -2.98 15.75
N ALA A 300 4.91 -4.01 16.27
CA ALA A 300 3.83 -4.67 15.55
C ALA A 300 2.60 -3.77 15.52
N LEU A 301 2.04 -3.53 14.33
CA LEU A 301 0.87 -2.67 14.19
C LEU A 301 -0.41 -3.47 14.45
N ARG A 302 -1.16 -3.07 15.47
CA ARG A 302 -2.50 -3.64 15.72
C ARG A 302 -3.49 -3.30 14.60
N CYS A 303 -3.34 -2.10 14.03
CA CYS A 303 -4.18 -1.57 12.97
C CYS A 303 -3.90 -2.17 11.58
N HIS A 304 -2.90 -3.04 11.44
CA HIS A 304 -2.61 -3.80 10.22
C HIS A 304 -2.04 -5.18 10.56
N GLY A 305 -2.78 -6.26 10.25
CA GLY A 305 -2.34 -7.61 10.64
C GLY A 305 -1.05 -8.05 9.96
N GLY A 306 -0.07 -8.51 10.76
CA GLY A 306 1.21 -9.02 10.25
C GLY A 306 2.16 -7.93 9.73
N VAL A 307 1.88 -6.67 10.05
CA VAL A 307 2.68 -5.52 9.61
C VAL A 307 3.51 -4.96 10.76
N MET A 308 4.76 -4.61 10.47
CA MET A 308 5.69 -4.03 11.43
C MET A 308 6.00 -2.58 11.05
N LEU A 309 5.85 -1.65 12.00
CA LEU A 309 6.49 -0.35 11.93
C LEU A 309 7.94 -0.50 12.38
N ILE A 310 8.84 0.10 11.61
CA ILE A 310 10.28 0.07 11.84
C ILE A 310 10.76 1.51 11.96
N GLU A 311 11.58 1.78 12.97
CA GLU A 311 12.34 3.01 13.07
C GLU A 311 13.83 2.71 13.03
N THR A 312 14.54 3.43 12.18
CA THR A 312 15.99 3.32 12.02
C THR A 312 16.66 4.63 12.41
N GLN A 313 17.75 4.55 13.17
CA GLN A 313 18.57 5.71 13.50
C GLN A 313 19.75 5.81 12.54
N GLY A 314 20.00 7.01 12.00
CA GLY A 314 21.08 7.29 11.04
C GLY A 314 21.69 8.68 11.21
N ARG A 315 22.54 9.09 10.28
CA ARG A 315 23.02 10.47 10.09
C ARG A 315 22.61 10.99 8.73
N VAL A 316 22.27 12.27 8.69
CA VAL A 316 22.05 13.01 7.45
C VAL A 316 23.30 13.82 7.07
N SER A 317 23.28 14.38 5.87
CA SER A 317 24.30 15.35 5.42
C SER A 317 24.43 16.49 6.44
N GLY A 318 25.65 16.78 6.89
CA GLY A 318 25.90 17.73 7.99
C GLY A 318 26.05 17.10 9.38
N GLY A 319 25.86 15.78 9.50
CA GLY A 319 26.22 15.01 10.71
C GLY A 319 25.13 14.92 11.78
N ALA A 320 23.97 15.56 11.57
CA ALA A 320 22.83 15.43 12.47
C ALA A 320 22.32 13.99 12.50
N THR A 321 21.91 13.53 13.69
CA THR A 321 21.31 12.20 13.89
C THR A 321 19.79 12.31 13.82
N GLY A 322 19.15 11.41 13.10
CA GLY A 322 17.70 11.42 12.90
C GLY A 322 17.11 10.02 12.85
N ILE A 323 15.78 9.97 12.83
CA ILE A 323 14.99 8.74 12.71
C ILE A 323 14.33 8.69 11.34
N ALA A 324 14.46 7.57 10.65
CA ALA A 324 13.68 7.27 9.46
C ALA A 324 12.76 6.08 9.73
N SER A 325 11.50 6.22 9.35
CA SER A 325 10.46 5.22 9.62
C SER A 325 10.07 4.48 8.35
N PHE A 326 9.80 3.18 8.50
CA PHE A 326 9.39 2.29 7.43
C PHE A 326 8.29 1.35 7.90
N VAL A 327 7.46 0.89 6.98
CA VAL A 327 6.51 -0.18 7.25
C VAL A 327 6.92 -1.43 6.47
N LEU A 328 7.08 -2.54 7.19
CA LEU A 328 7.40 -3.84 6.64
C LEU A 328 6.14 -4.72 6.62
N THR A 329 5.83 -5.18 5.42
CA THR A 329 4.82 -6.21 5.15
C THR A 329 5.52 -7.49 4.70
N GLU A 330 4.78 -8.57 4.47
CA GLU A 330 5.32 -9.79 3.88
C GLU A 330 5.99 -9.55 2.52
N ASN A 331 5.50 -8.59 1.74
CA ASN A 331 5.87 -8.42 0.33
C ASN A 331 6.67 -7.14 0.03
N LYS A 332 6.69 -6.16 0.92
CA LYS A 332 7.24 -4.83 0.66
C LYS A 332 7.76 -4.14 1.92
N VAL A 333 8.74 -3.25 1.72
CA VAL A 333 9.16 -2.22 2.67
C VAL A 333 8.73 -0.85 2.13
N LEU A 334 7.77 -0.21 2.78
CA LEU A 334 7.30 1.13 2.41
C LEU A 334 8.01 2.19 3.27
N ALA A 335 8.49 3.26 2.64
CA ALA A 335 9.05 4.39 3.38
C ALA A 335 7.93 5.28 3.91
N VAL A 336 8.04 5.71 5.16
CA VAL A 336 7.17 6.73 5.74
C VAL A 336 7.80 8.08 5.43
N ASP A 337 7.40 8.65 4.30
CA ASP A 337 7.99 9.85 3.71
C ASP A 337 7.33 11.17 4.14
N GLY A 338 6.42 11.11 5.13
CA GLY A 338 5.64 12.25 5.58
C GLY A 338 4.37 12.51 4.77
N THR A 339 4.17 11.87 3.61
CA THR A 339 2.92 11.97 2.86
C THR A 339 1.90 10.94 3.36
N SER A 340 0.64 11.04 2.95
CA SER A 340 -0.34 9.96 3.17
C SER A 340 -0.28 8.85 2.12
N ALA A 341 0.54 8.99 1.06
CA ALA A 341 0.56 8.03 -0.05
C ALA A 341 0.94 6.61 0.41
N TRP A 342 1.93 6.49 1.29
CA TRP A 342 2.39 5.18 1.80
C TRP A 342 1.30 4.45 2.60
N ILE A 343 0.48 5.16 3.39
CA ILE A 343 -0.56 4.51 4.20
C ILE A 343 -1.77 4.12 3.36
N HIS A 344 -2.08 4.90 2.32
CA HIS A 344 -3.07 4.49 1.32
C HIS A 344 -2.60 3.27 0.52
N GLU A 345 -1.32 3.21 0.12
CA GLU A 345 -0.75 2.02 -0.51
C GLU A 345 -0.80 0.81 0.43
N LEU A 346 -0.48 1.00 1.72
CA LEU A 346 -0.56 -0.05 2.72
C LEU A 346 -1.99 -0.58 2.88
N ASN A 347 -2.97 0.32 3.01
CA ASN A 347 -4.39 -0.06 3.10
C ASN A 347 -4.87 -0.81 1.86
N ASP A 348 -4.44 -0.38 0.67
CA ASP A 348 -4.74 -1.08 -0.59
C ASP A 348 -4.11 -2.48 -0.63
N ALA A 349 -2.91 -2.63 -0.08
CA ALA A 349 -2.14 -3.87 -0.17
C ALA A 349 -2.60 -4.94 0.84
N VAL A 350 -2.81 -4.56 2.09
CA VAL A 350 -3.12 -5.51 3.19
C VAL A 350 -4.47 -5.26 3.87
N GLY A 351 -5.11 -4.10 3.64
CA GLY A 351 -6.34 -3.69 4.31
C GLY A 351 -6.10 -3.20 5.74
N PRO A 352 -6.80 -2.15 6.20
CA PRO A 352 -6.72 -1.74 7.60
C PRO A 352 -7.53 -2.68 8.49
N HIS A 353 -7.01 -3.00 9.67
CA HIS A 353 -7.67 -3.80 10.70
C HIS A 353 -8.35 -2.87 11.71
N LEU A 354 -9.57 -2.44 11.40
CA LEU A 354 -10.33 -1.46 12.19
C LEU A 354 -11.54 -2.07 12.91
N GLN A 355 -11.50 -3.38 13.19
CA GLN A 355 -12.67 -4.09 13.74
C GLN A 355 -12.91 -3.79 15.22
N ASP A 356 -11.85 -3.48 15.98
CA ASP A 356 -11.94 -3.11 17.39
C ASP A 356 -11.46 -1.67 17.65
N GLU A 357 -11.89 -1.10 18.77
CA GLU A 357 -11.61 0.29 19.12
C GLU A 357 -10.12 0.58 19.31
N GLY A 358 -9.38 -0.33 19.95
CA GLY A 358 -7.94 -0.17 20.17
C GLY A 358 -7.17 -0.09 18.86
N ALA A 359 -7.54 -0.93 17.88
CA ALA A 359 -6.92 -0.89 16.56
C ALA A 359 -7.24 0.43 15.81
N ARG A 360 -8.42 1.02 16.00
CA ARG A 360 -8.75 2.33 15.42
C ARG A 360 -7.95 3.46 16.06
N LEU A 361 -7.80 3.45 17.38
CA LEU A 361 -6.97 4.43 18.10
C LEU A 361 -5.51 4.34 17.64
N ASP A 362 -4.96 3.14 17.51
CA ASP A 362 -3.60 2.94 16.99
C ASP A 362 -3.46 3.41 15.53
N TYR A 363 -4.50 3.24 14.71
CA TYR A 363 -4.51 3.76 13.35
C TYR A 363 -4.47 5.30 13.32
N ILE A 364 -5.28 5.98 14.15
CA ILE A 364 -5.27 7.44 14.26
C ILE A 364 -3.90 7.93 14.74
N ARG A 365 -3.34 7.32 15.78
CA ARG A 365 -1.99 7.67 16.26
C ARG A 365 -0.93 7.48 15.16
N LEU A 366 -1.00 6.39 14.41
CA LEU A 366 -0.07 6.10 13.32
C LEU A 366 -0.15 7.17 12.23
N PHE A 367 -1.37 7.46 11.77
CA PHE A 367 -1.62 8.47 10.74
C PHE A 367 -1.11 9.84 11.19
N MET A 368 -1.52 10.30 12.37
CA MET A 368 -1.24 11.63 12.89
C MET A 368 0.24 11.84 13.25
N ASN A 369 0.96 10.79 13.66
CA ASN A 369 2.39 10.89 13.94
C ASN A 369 3.29 10.78 12.71
N CYS A 370 2.80 10.22 11.60
CA CYS A 370 3.60 9.91 10.42
C CYS A 370 3.31 10.81 9.22
N VAL A 371 2.06 11.28 9.06
CA VAL A 371 1.67 12.20 7.99
C VAL A 371 1.95 13.62 8.43
N ARG A 372 2.50 14.42 7.49
CA ARG A 372 2.93 15.79 7.71
C ARG A 372 2.19 16.74 6.80
N HIS A 373 1.87 17.91 7.33
CA HIS A 373 1.36 19.06 6.61
C HIS A 373 2.33 20.23 6.81
N GLU A 374 2.69 20.92 5.73
CA GLU A 374 3.67 22.02 5.79
C GLU A 374 4.98 21.68 6.54
N GLY A 375 5.42 20.41 6.47
CA GLY A 375 6.66 19.92 7.07
C GLY A 375 6.53 19.34 8.49
N GLU A 376 5.40 19.53 9.16
CA GLU A 376 5.19 19.09 10.54
C GLU A 376 4.04 18.08 10.67
N ARG A 377 4.12 17.22 11.69
CA ARG A 377 3.07 16.26 12.02
C ARG A 377 2.05 16.89 12.96
N PHE A 378 0.82 16.39 12.94
CA PHE A 378 -0.20 16.74 13.93
C PHE A 378 -0.10 15.79 15.13
N GLN A 379 0.92 15.98 15.97
CA GLN A 379 1.27 15.02 17.01
C GLN A 379 0.17 14.93 18.09
N PRO A 380 -0.51 13.77 18.26
CA PRO A 380 -1.43 13.57 19.38
C PRO A 380 -0.71 13.80 20.71
N THR A 381 -1.33 14.57 21.60
CA THR A 381 -0.77 14.99 22.89
C THR A 381 -1.67 14.49 24.02
N GLU A 382 -1.43 13.26 24.45
CA GLU A 382 -2.16 12.60 25.54
C GLU A 382 -1.49 12.89 26.90
N SER A 383 -0.20 13.21 26.88
CA SER A 383 0.65 13.43 28.05
C SER A 383 1.84 14.36 27.74
N PHE A 384 2.64 14.70 28.76
CA PHE A 384 3.91 15.42 28.57
C PHE A 384 4.95 14.55 27.86
N GLU A 385 4.94 13.26 28.16
CA GLU A 385 5.89 12.26 27.67
C GLU A 385 5.90 12.17 26.14
N ASP A 386 4.76 12.43 25.50
CA ASP A 386 4.63 12.46 24.04
C ASP A 386 5.52 13.54 23.41
N LEU A 387 5.68 14.69 24.07
CA LEU A 387 6.43 15.84 23.55
C LEU A 387 7.80 16.05 24.21
N ALA A 388 8.15 15.19 25.17
CA ALA A 388 9.32 15.38 26.02
C ALA A 388 10.65 15.45 25.25
N ASP A 389 10.79 14.69 24.15
CA ASP A 389 11.99 14.71 23.29
C ASP A 389 12.15 16.03 22.51
N ARG A 390 11.06 16.79 22.36
CA ARG A 390 11.00 18.08 21.67
C ARG A 390 10.99 19.26 22.62
N ALA A 391 11.00 19.08 23.93
CA ALA A 391 10.83 20.17 24.89
C ALA A 391 11.98 21.20 24.81
N ALA A 392 11.67 22.44 24.42
CA ALA A 392 12.60 23.58 24.50
C ALA A 392 12.64 24.20 25.91
N ASP A 393 11.53 24.07 26.65
CA ASP A 393 11.39 24.34 28.08
C ASP A 393 10.46 23.26 28.69
N ALA A 394 11.05 22.30 29.41
CA ALA A 394 10.31 21.17 29.95
C ALA A 394 9.34 21.55 31.08
N ALA A 395 9.63 22.62 31.85
CA ALA A 395 8.78 23.03 32.96
C ALA A 395 7.52 23.72 32.43
N LEU A 396 7.68 24.65 31.49
CA LEU A 396 6.56 25.32 30.83
C LEU A 396 5.72 24.34 30.01
N LEU A 397 6.35 23.41 29.27
CA LEU A 397 5.63 22.39 28.52
C LEU A 397 4.77 21.50 29.42
N ARG A 398 5.29 21.10 30.60
CA ARG A 398 4.55 20.27 31.55
C ARG A 398 3.32 20.98 32.11
N ASP A 399 3.43 22.28 32.40
CA ASP A 399 2.30 23.10 32.85
C ASP A 399 1.22 23.19 31.78
N LEU A 400 1.60 23.48 30.53
CA LEU A 400 0.68 23.50 29.38
C LEU A 400 0.01 22.14 29.15
N CYS A 401 0.77 21.04 29.18
CA CYS A 401 0.22 19.69 29.05
C CYS A 401 -0.77 19.37 30.19
N THR A 402 -0.54 19.83 31.41
CA THR A 402 -1.48 19.64 32.53
C THR A 402 -2.83 20.31 32.24
N GLY A 403 -2.81 21.50 31.63
CA GLY A 403 -4.02 22.22 31.22
C GLY A 403 -4.75 21.57 30.04
N HIS A 404 -4.01 21.10 29.03
CA HIS A 404 -4.57 20.83 27.70
C HIS A 404 -4.43 19.39 27.19
N ALA A 405 -3.43 18.61 27.59
CA ALA A 405 -3.22 17.25 27.05
C ALA A 405 -4.39 16.33 27.43
N ARG A 406 -4.89 15.53 26.48
CA ARG A 406 -6.04 14.63 26.68
C ARG A 406 -5.83 13.35 25.87
N ALA A 407 -6.22 12.22 26.45
CA ALA A 407 -6.30 10.96 25.73
C ALA A 407 -7.24 11.11 24.51
N ILE A 408 -6.99 10.34 23.46
CA ILE A 408 -7.88 10.32 22.29
C ILE A 408 -9.22 9.70 22.70
N GLU A 409 -10.32 10.44 22.55
CA GLU A 409 -11.66 10.02 22.95
C GLU A 409 -12.50 9.57 21.73
N PRO A 410 -13.01 8.34 21.71
CA PRO A 410 -14.02 7.93 20.73
C PRO A 410 -15.32 8.70 20.92
N ALA A 411 -15.82 9.33 19.85
CA ALA A 411 -17.02 10.17 19.86
C ALA A 411 -18.20 9.53 19.10
N GLY A 412 -18.19 8.20 18.94
CA GLY A 412 -19.25 7.46 18.27
C GLY A 412 -19.12 7.43 16.75
N PHE A 413 -20.23 7.59 16.05
CA PHE A 413 -20.32 7.51 14.59
C PHE A 413 -21.06 8.71 14.01
N ASP A 414 -20.67 9.16 12.82
CA ASP A 414 -21.45 10.13 12.05
C ASP A 414 -22.58 9.47 11.23
N ALA A 415 -23.34 10.30 10.50
CA ALA A 415 -24.48 9.84 9.70
C ALA A 415 -24.06 8.89 8.55
N GLU A 416 -22.81 9.00 8.10
CA GLU A 416 -22.18 8.20 7.05
C GLU A 416 -21.56 6.89 7.60
N GLY A 417 -21.59 6.69 8.93
CA GLY A 417 -21.07 5.50 9.60
C GLY A 417 -19.56 5.50 9.80
N ARG A 418 -18.91 6.66 9.72
CA ARG A 418 -17.48 6.85 10.03
C ARG A 418 -17.29 7.00 11.54
N TRP A 419 -16.18 6.49 12.07
CA TRP A 419 -15.86 6.63 13.50
C TRP A 419 -15.34 8.02 13.79
N LEU A 420 -15.88 8.64 14.83
CA LEU A 420 -15.48 9.97 15.27
C LEU A 420 -14.49 9.89 16.43
N PHE A 421 -13.50 10.78 16.42
CA PHE A 421 -12.52 10.93 17.49
C PHE A 421 -12.36 12.40 17.85
N LEU A 422 -12.20 12.67 19.14
CA LEU A 422 -11.79 13.95 19.68
C LEU A 422 -10.40 13.79 20.29
N LEU A 423 -9.49 14.71 19.98
CA LEU A 423 -8.12 14.65 20.48
C LEU A 423 -7.53 16.06 20.60
N VAL A 424 -6.44 16.15 21.36
CA VAL A 424 -5.58 17.32 21.38
C VAL A 424 -4.31 17.01 20.59
N VAL A 425 -3.95 17.88 19.66
CA VAL A 425 -2.73 17.75 18.85
C VAL A 425 -1.81 18.93 19.07
N CYS A 426 -0.50 18.65 19.03
CA CYS A 426 0.54 19.65 18.91
C CYS A 426 0.95 19.74 17.45
N HIS A 427 0.75 20.91 16.85
CA HIS A 427 1.20 21.22 15.50
C HIS A 427 1.91 22.57 15.54
N ARG A 428 3.17 22.62 15.06
CA ARG A 428 4.08 23.76 15.28
C ARG A 428 4.26 24.02 16.77
N GLN A 429 3.84 25.20 17.21
CA GLN A 429 3.87 25.64 18.61
C GLN A 429 2.46 25.90 19.12
N GLY A 430 1.44 25.27 18.52
CA GLY A 430 0.06 25.36 18.97
C GLY A 430 -0.48 24.03 19.49
N PHE A 431 -1.32 24.10 20.52
CA PHE A 431 -2.22 23.01 20.88
C PHE A 431 -3.60 23.28 20.30
N PHE A 432 -4.17 22.26 19.67
CA PHE A 432 -5.49 22.34 19.05
C PHE A 432 -6.38 21.20 19.55
N ALA A 433 -7.65 21.51 19.82
CA ALA A 433 -8.70 20.51 19.95
C ALA A 433 -9.22 20.19 18.56
N THR A 434 -9.06 18.93 18.16
CA THR A 434 -9.32 18.48 16.79
C THR A 434 -10.38 17.38 16.80
N GLY A 435 -11.30 17.45 15.85
CA GLY A 435 -12.24 16.38 15.54
C GLY A 435 -11.80 15.62 14.29
N LEU A 436 -11.78 14.28 14.35
CA LEU A 436 -11.46 13.42 13.21
C LEU A 436 -12.60 12.45 12.90
N ALA A 437 -12.79 12.17 11.61
CA ALA A 437 -13.64 11.10 11.11
C ALA A 437 -12.79 10.04 10.38
N LEU A 438 -12.91 8.78 10.78
CA LEU A 438 -12.22 7.63 10.19
C LEU A 438 -13.22 6.74 9.45
N ALA A 439 -12.99 6.53 8.17
CA ALA A 439 -13.78 5.60 7.37
C ALA A 439 -13.30 4.14 7.51
N PRO A 440 -14.17 3.14 7.21
CA PRO A 440 -13.82 1.70 7.21
C PRO A 440 -12.64 1.29 6.32
N ASP A 441 -12.35 2.07 5.29
CA ASP A 441 -11.22 1.86 4.38
C ASP A 441 -9.92 2.56 4.84
N GLY A 442 -9.95 3.23 5.99
CA GLY A 442 -8.81 3.93 6.57
C GLY A 442 -8.63 5.36 6.09
N PHE A 443 -9.58 5.93 5.35
CA PHE A 443 -9.57 7.37 5.06
C PHE A 443 -9.82 8.20 6.33
N VAL A 444 -8.97 9.20 6.57
CA VAL A 444 -9.06 10.10 7.73
C VAL A 444 -9.38 11.50 7.23
N GLU A 445 -10.41 12.10 7.80
CA GLU A 445 -10.78 13.49 7.56
C GLU A 445 -10.73 14.28 8.89
N MET A 446 -10.17 15.48 8.84
CA MET A 446 -10.27 16.45 9.92
C MET A 446 -11.54 17.27 9.74
N ILE A 447 -12.45 17.18 10.70
CA ILE A 447 -13.79 17.77 10.62
C ILE A 447 -13.94 19.05 11.45
N ASP A 448 -13.09 19.24 12.46
CA ASP A 448 -13.05 20.44 13.30
C ASP A 448 -11.63 20.66 13.84
N ASP A 449 -11.26 21.91 14.05
CA ASP A 449 -9.98 22.28 14.65
C ASP A 449 -10.06 23.64 15.35
N THR A 450 -9.79 23.67 16.65
CA THR A 450 -9.85 24.88 17.48
C THR A 450 -8.56 25.05 18.28
N LEU A 451 -7.91 26.20 18.13
CA LEU A 451 -6.71 26.56 18.90
C LEU A 451 -7.03 26.67 20.40
N LEU A 452 -6.29 25.93 21.21
CA LEU A 452 -6.38 25.93 22.67
C LEU A 452 -5.31 26.81 23.32
N ALA A 453 -4.08 26.71 22.82
CA ALA A 453 -2.92 27.44 23.32
C ALA A 453 -1.91 27.65 22.19
N ASP A 454 -1.16 28.75 22.25
CA ASP A 454 -0.08 29.08 21.32
C ASP A 454 1.23 29.27 22.09
N GLY A 455 2.37 29.30 21.38
CA GLY A 455 3.69 29.42 21.98
C GLY A 455 4.12 28.21 22.81
N VAL A 456 3.62 27.01 22.47
CA VAL A 456 4.03 25.74 23.06
C VAL A 456 5.55 25.58 22.86
N PRO A 457 6.35 25.40 23.93
CA PRO A 457 7.81 25.45 23.87
C PRO A 457 8.39 24.12 23.38
N VAL A 458 8.12 23.78 22.12
CA VAL A 458 8.66 22.61 21.42
C VAL A 458 9.61 23.02 20.30
N LEU A 459 10.65 22.22 20.11
CA LEU A 459 11.55 22.30 18.97
C LEU A 459 10.83 21.84 17.70
N SER A 460 11.14 22.53 16.59
CA SER A 460 10.65 22.17 15.27
C SER A 460 11.32 20.90 14.75
N GLU A 461 10.56 20.14 13.98
CA GLU A 461 11.05 18.97 13.26
C GLU A 461 11.27 19.34 11.80
N ARG A 462 12.32 18.78 11.19
CA ARG A 462 12.54 18.87 9.74
C ARG A 462 12.76 17.49 9.16
N MET A 463 12.18 17.25 7.98
CA MET A 463 12.55 16.11 7.15
C MET A 463 13.75 16.45 6.27
N ASP A 464 14.80 15.64 6.35
CA ASP A 464 15.97 15.66 5.48
C ASP A 464 16.05 14.31 4.74
N GLY A 465 15.49 14.28 3.53
CA GLY A 465 15.13 13.03 2.87
C GLY A 465 14.08 12.28 3.69
N LEU A 466 14.35 11.02 4.05
CA LEU A 466 13.47 10.20 4.90
C LEU A 466 13.75 10.37 6.40
N PHE A 467 14.80 11.08 6.78
CA PHE A 467 15.13 11.27 8.19
C PHE A 467 14.40 12.46 8.76
N VAL A 468 13.77 12.26 9.91
CA VAL A 468 13.27 13.32 10.76
C VAL A 468 14.36 13.70 11.77
N ILE A 469 14.73 14.98 11.78
CA ILE A 469 15.67 15.58 12.71
C ILE A 469 14.98 16.69 13.51
N LEU A 470 15.50 16.97 14.71
CA LEU A 470 15.13 18.17 15.46
C LEU A 470 16.02 19.32 15.04
N GLU A 471 15.41 20.48 14.78
CA GLU A 471 16.19 21.67 14.48
C GLU A 471 16.91 22.16 15.74
N PRO A 472 18.20 22.55 15.62
CA PRO A 472 18.90 23.13 16.74
C PRO A 472 18.16 24.41 17.17
N LYS A 473 18.05 24.62 18.49
CA LYS A 473 17.55 25.88 19.05
C LYS A 473 18.37 27.01 18.42
N GLU A 474 17.74 27.86 17.60
CA GLU A 474 18.43 29.06 17.12
C GLU A 474 19.00 29.77 18.35
N ALA A 475 20.31 29.97 18.36
CA ALA A 475 20.93 30.82 19.36
C ALA A 475 20.38 32.22 19.06
N THR A 476 19.34 32.62 19.79
CA THR A 476 18.90 34.01 19.83
C THR A 476 20.10 34.85 20.25
N SER A 477 20.75 35.43 19.26
CA SER A 477 21.84 36.41 19.39
C SER A 477 21.31 37.74 19.86
#